data_AF-A0A0J0XE47-F1
#
_entry.id   AF-A0A0J0XE47-F1
#
_cell.length_a   1.000
_cell.length_b   1.000
_cell.length_c   1.000
_cell.angle_alpha   90.00
_cell.angle_beta   90.00
_cell.angle_gamma   90.00
#
_symmetry.space_group_name_H-M   'P 1'
#
loop_
_entity.id
_entity.type
_entity.pdbx_description
1 polymer ?
#
loop_
_entity_poly.entity_id
_entity_poly.type
_entity_poly.pdbx_seq_one_letter_code
_entity_poly.pdbx_strand_id
1 'polypeptide(L)'
;MRDSVQPLSKGAPRRDPYELPERYKSLGLWRDIMTGRWMLVPSSAFVLMMIPVILWANQWMLIDLGLMGPYKVNPFAWMLFPSHRLPNGLYTKGLCDFVFIAYYIVFWSFVRQFVTLYILRPLGRSLGIKGSKVMRFTEQGYAVFYFGIMGTAGILVMKQLPTWWYKTEHFWLGYPHREMTWRLKTYYLVQAAYWCQQAIILALKIEKPRKDFKELVAHHIVTLWLIGWSYGLSLTYIGVSVFVTMDVSDVFLAFAKCVNYVNEAWSGPPFAVFVCVWTYLRHYLNIKILYSVYTEFEKIPWEERQVFDPLNDKWMVGWMKWQIFAPIFLLQCINLFWYFLICRIMVRIVLFDVAKDDRSDDEDSSEEVKLVGDADKTQ
;
A
#
# COMPACT_ATOMS: atom_id res chain seq x y z
N MET A 1 -2.28 -38.14 60.17
CA MET A 1 -2.01 -37.11 59.16
C MET A 1 -2.66 -37.57 57.87
N ARG A 2 -3.66 -36.85 57.36
CA ARG A 2 -4.31 -37.13 56.07
C ARG A 2 -3.61 -36.23 55.04
N ASP A 3 -2.84 -36.83 54.15
CA ASP A 3 -2.25 -36.11 53.03
C ASP A 3 -3.36 -35.74 52.04
N SER A 4 -3.52 -34.44 51.84
CA SER A 4 -4.49 -33.86 50.91
C SER A 4 -3.91 -33.91 49.51
N VAL A 5 -4.50 -34.76 48.66
CA VAL A 5 -4.22 -34.79 47.22
C VAL A 5 -4.75 -33.49 46.62
N GLN A 6 -3.85 -32.61 46.17
CA GLN A 6 -4.23 -31.43 45.40
C GLN A 6 -4.76 -31.86 44.02
N PRO A 7 -5.92 -31.35 43.56
CA PRO A 7 -6.40 -31.67 42.23
C PRO A 7 -5.52 -31.01 41.16
N LEU A 8 -5.11 -31.82 40.17
CA LEU A 8 -4.43 -31.40 38.96
C LEU A 8 -5.03 -30.10 38.41
N SER A 9 -4.17 -29.11 38.14
CA SER A 9 -4.59 -27.85 37.56
C SER A 9 -5.40 -28.12 36.30
N LYS A 10 -6.60 -27.54 36.23
CA LYS A 10 -7.44 -27.60 35.03
C LYS A 10 -6.59 -27.08 33.88
N GLY A 11 -6.21 -27.97 32.95
CA GLY A 11 -5.49 -27.61 31.74
C GLY A 11 -6.17 -26.40 31.09
N ALA A 12 -5.37 -25.45 30.64
CA ALA A 12 -5.86 -24.22 30.02
C ALA A 12 -6.95 -24.57 28.98
N PRO A 13 -8.08 -23.85 28.96
CA PRO A 13 -9.16 -24.16 28.04
C PRO A 13 -8.62 -24.17 26.61
N ARG A 14 -8.92 -25.23 25.85
CA ARG A 14 -8.61 -25.30 24.42
C ARG A 14 -9.27 -24.09 23.76
N ARG A 15 -8.47 -23.08 23.39
CA ARG A 15 -8.95 -21.94 22.60
C ARG A 15 -9.53 -22.47 21.32
N ASP A 16 -10.74 -22.04 20.99
CA ASP A 16 -11.36 -22.36 19.73
C ASP A 16 -10.45 -21.82 18.60
N PRO A 17 -9.90 -22.67 17.71
CA PRO A 17 -9.07 -22.22 16.60
C PRO A 17 -9.83 -21.29 15.64
N TYR A 18 -11.16 -21.25 15.69
CA TYR A 18 -12.00 -20.36 14.91
C TYR A 18 -12.16 -18.97 15.53
N GLU A 19 -11.95 -18.82 16.84
CA GLU A 19 -12.10 -17.56 17.56
C GLU A 19 -11.11 -16.49 17.06
N LEU A 20 -11.58 -15.24 16.98
CA LEU A 20 -10.72 -14.11 16.63
C LEU A 20 -9.86 -13.72 17.84
N PRO A 21 -8.58 -13.37 17.64
CA PRO A 21 -7.77 -12.81 18.72
C PRO A 21 -8.43 -11.57 19.34
N GLU A 22 -8.27 -11.38 20.65
CA GLU A 22 -8.89 -10.29 21.43
C GLU A 22 -8.65 -8.87 20.87
N ARG A 23 -7.54 -8.67 20.16
CA ARG A 23 -7.22 -7.40 19.49
C ARG A 23 -8.18 -7.03 18.34
N TYR A 24 -8.94 -8.00 17.81
CA TYR A 24 -9.92 -7.79 16.73
C TYR A 24 -11.37 -7.69 17.24
N LYS A 25 -11.58 -7.85 18.56
CA LYS A 25 -12.90 -7.70 19.19
C LYS A 25 -13.08 -6.26 19.68
N SER A 26 -14.28 -5.72 19.46
CA SER A 26 -14.66 -4.37 19.91
C SER A 26 -14.80 -4.32 21.43
N LEU A 27 -14.31 -3.25 22.05
CA LEU A 27 -14.56 -2.93 23.45
C LEU A 27 -15.65 -1.85 23.62
N GLY A 28 -16.38 -1.55 22.54
CA GLY A 28 -17.28 -0.42 22.43
C GLY A 28 -16.65 0.74 21.65
N LEU A 29 -17.46 1.42 20.83
CA LEU A 29 -17.01 2.41 19.85
C LEU A 29 -16.09 3.49 20.45
N TRP A 30 -16.50 4.10 21.57
CA TRP A 30 -15.73 5.18 22.20
C TRP A 30 -14.35 4.71 22.69
N ARG A 31 -14.28 3.53 23.32
CA ARG A 31 -13.01 2.94 23.76
C ARG A 31 -12.15 2.58 22.56
N ASP A 32 -12.73 2.05 21.51
CA ASP A 32 -12.00 1.67 20.31
C ASP A 32 -11.41 2.90 19.58
N ILE A 33 -12.11 4.03 19.61
CA ILE A 33 -11.61 5.32 19.09
C ILE A 33 -10.42 5.80 19.92
N MET A 34 -10.59 5.92 21.24
CA MET A 34 -9.56 6.45 22.14
C MET A 34 -8.29 5.59 22.19
N THR A 35 -8.42 4.29 21.96
CA THR A 35 -7.29 3.35 21.98
C THR A 35 -6.72 3.05 20.60
N GLY A 36 -7.27 3.64 19.53
CA GLY A 36 -6.86 3.35 18.15
C GLY A 36 -7.24 1.95 17.63
N ARG A 37 -7.96 1.14 18.43
CA ARG A 37 -8.42 -0.20 18.05
C ARG A 37 -9.37 -0.19 16.86
N TRP A 38 -10.01 0.93 16.57
CA TRP A 38 -10.86 1.08 15.39
C TRP A 38 -10.14 0.71 14.07
N MET A 39 -8.81 0.83 13.99
CA MET A 39 -8.04 0.40 12.81
C MET A 39 -7.95 -1.13 12.64
N LEU A 40 -8.21 -1.87 13.72
CA LEU A 40 -8.18 -3.35 13.77
C LEU A 40 -9.57 -3.96 13.85
N VAL A 41 -10.54 -3.24 14.43
CA VAL A 41 -11.88 -3.72 14.67
C VAL A 41 -12.80 -3.28 13.52
N PRO A 42 -13.30 -4.21 12.68
CA PRO A 42 -14.06 -3.87 11.47
C PRO A 42 -15.38 -3.14 11.77
N SER A 43 -16.09 -3.52 12.84
CA SER A 43 -17.34 -2.86 13.23
C SER A 43 -17.15 -1.39 13.59
N SER A 44 -16.07 -1.07 14.33
CA SER A 44 -15.77 0.30 14.76
C SER A 44 -15.30 1.15 13.59
N ALA A 45 -14.46 0.61 12.70
CA ALA A 45 -14.10 1.27 11.44
C ALA A 45 -15.32 1.54 10.54
N PHE A 46 -16.24 0.57 10.44
CA PHE A 46 -17.45 0.70 9.65
C PHE A 46 -18.33 1.84 10.14
N VAL A 47 -18.58 1.92 11.46
CA VAL A 47 -19.36 3.02 12.04
C VAL A 47 -18.71 4.37 11.75
N LEU A 48 -17.39 4.50 11.94
CA LEU A 48 -16.67 5.74 11.64
C LEU A 48 -16.77 6.14 10.16
N MET A 49 -16.64 5.17 9.25
CA MET A 49 -16.76 5.37 7.80
C MET A 49 -18.17 5.81 7.39
N MET A 50 -19.20 5.31 8.07
CA MET A 50 -20.61 5.63 7.75
C MET A 50 -21.08 6.98 8.27
N ILE A 51 -20.44 7.56 9.30
CA ILE A 51 -20.84 8.85 9.87
C ILE A 51 -20.91 9.96 8.78
N PRO A 52 -19.86 10.23 7.99
CA PRO A 52 -19.93 11.26 6.94
C PRO A 52 -20.94 10.93 5.84
N VAL A 53 -21.16 9.65 5.52
CA VAL A 53 -22.13 9.20 4.51
C VAL A 53 -23.56 9.52 4.98
N ILE A 54 -23.89 9.18 6.22
CA ILE A 54 -25.20 9.44 6.81
C ILE A 54 -25.44 10.94 6.94
N LEU A 55 -24.45 11.71 7.40
CA LEU A 55 -24.56 13.16 7.53
C LEU A 55 -24.73 13.84 6.17
N TRP A 56 -24.00 13.38 5.15
CA TRP A 56 -24.17 13.84 3.77
C TRP A 56 -25.59 13.58 3.26
N ALA A 57 -26.08 12.34 3.42
CA ALA A 57 -27.40 11.92 2.95
C ALA A 57 -28.54 12.64 3.69
N ASN A 58 -28.42 12.80 5.01
CA ASN A 58 -29.41 13.53 5.82
C ASN A 58 -29.50 14.99 5.39
N GLN A 59 -28.37 15.67 5.18
CA GLN A 59 -28.40 17.06 4.70
C GLN A 59 -29.03 17.16 3.32
N TRP A 60 -28.72 16.23 2.41
CA TRP A 60 -29.35 16.19 1.09
C TRP A 60 -30.87 16.02 1.19
N MET A 61 -31.33 15.08 2.02
CA MET A 61 -32.76 14.84 2.27
C MET A 61 -33.47 16.06 2.89
N LEU A 62 -32.83 16.75 3.84
CA LEU A 62 -33.42 17.95 4.46
C LEU A 62 -33.58 19.11 3.48
N ILE A 63 -32.67 19.25 2.52
CA ILE A 63 -32.78 20.24 1.44
C ILE A 63 -33.92 19.87 0.48
N ASP A 64 -34.01 18.59 0.09
CA ASP A 64 -35.06 18.09 -0.81
C ASP A 64 -36.47 18.26 -0.21
N LEU A 65 -36.62 18.03 1.10
CA LEU A 65 -37.86 18.24 1.84
C LEU A 65 -38.17 19.72 2.14
N GLY A 66 -37.32 20.66 1.73
CA GLY A 66 -37.50 22.09 1.99
C GLY A 66 -37.34 22.51 3.46
N LEU A 67 -36.81 21.63 4.32
CA LEU A 67 -36.59 21.88 5.75
C LEU A 67 -35.30 22.65 6.04
N MET A 68 -34.37 22.68 5.07
CA MET A 68 -33.17 23.52 5.09
C MET A 68 -33.13 24.38 3.84
N GLY A 69 -32.72 25.65 3.99
CA GLY A 69 -32.45 26.52 2.85
C GLY A 69 -31.39 25.93 1.92
N PRO A 70 -31.33 26.33 0.64
CA PRO A 70 -30.40 25.79 -0.34
C PRO A 70 -28.96 26.18 0.04
N TYR A 71 -28.31 25.38 0.89
CA TYR A 71 -26.88 25.49 1.11
C TYR A 71 -26.17 25.10 -0.19
N LYS A 72 -25.32 26.00 -0.70
CA LYS A 72 -24.60 25.75 -1.96
C LYS A 72 -23.63 24.56 -1.89
N VAL A 73 -23.17 24.17 -0.69
CA VAL A 73 -22.17 23.10 -0.52
C VAL A 73 -22.46 22.28 0.73
N ASN A 74 -22.53 20.96 0.58
CA ASN A 74 -22.57 20.00 1.67
C ASN A 74 -21.13 19.76 2.18
N PRO A 75 -20.77 20.12 3.43
CA PRO A 75 -19.41 20.00 3.94
C PRO A 75 -18.89 18.55 3.98
N PHE A 76 -19.78 17.56 4.12
CA PHE A 76 -19.40 16.15 4.09
C PHE A 76 -19.08 15.66 2.68
N ALA A 77 -19.50 16.39 1.63
CA ALA A 77 -19.14 16.04 0.25
C ALA A 77 -17.63 16.06 0.03
N TRP A 78 -16.87 16.88 0.78
CA TRP A 78 -15.41 16.93 0.69
C TRP A 78 -14.72 15.66 1.21
N MET A 79 -15.39 14.89 2.07
CA MET A 79 -14.91 13.59 2.53
C MET A 79 -15.18 12.50 1.48
N LEU A 80 -16.33 12.58 0.81
CA LEU A 80 -16.83 11.50 -0.06
C LEU A 80 -16.40 11.63 -1.51
N PHE A 81 -16.27 12.86 -2.02
CA PHE A 81 -16.04 13.15 -3.43
C PHE A 81 -14.83 14.09 -3.63
N PRO A 82 -14.11 13.97 -4.76
CA PRO A 82 -13.05 14.91 -5.09
C PRO A 82 -13.57 16.35 -5.13
N SER A 83 -12.87 17.24 -4.44
CA SER A 83 -13.20 18.67 -4.32
C SER A 83 -12.56 19.51 -5.45
N HIS A 84 -12.81 20.83 -5.50
CA HIS A 84 -12.17 21.77 -6.45
C HIS A 84 -12.44 21.46 -7.94
N ARG A 85 -13.71 21.28 -8.29
CA ARG A 85 -14.16 21.15 -9.69
C ARG A 85 -14.16 22.51 -10.38
N LEU A 86 -13.54 22.57 -11.56
CA LEU A 86 -13.45 23.75 -12.42
C LEU A 86 -14.68 23.86 -13.35
N PRO A 87 -14.96 25.04 -13.94
CA PRO A 87 -16.08 25.23 -14.86
C PRO A 87 -16.04 24.32 -16.10
N ASN A 88 -14.84 23.93 -16.55
CA ASN A 88 -14.64 23.01 -17.67
C ASN A 88 -14.90 21.53 -17.30
N GLY A 89 -15.29 21.24 -16.06
CA GLY A 89 -15.58 19.91 -15.55
C GLY A 89 -14.36 19.11 -15.07
N LEU A 90 -13.14 19.65 -15.23
CA LEU A 90 -11.92 19.09 -14.67
C LEU A 90 -11.72 19.51 -13.22
N TYR A 91 -10.68 19.01 -12.59
CA TYR A 91 -10.40 19.20 -11.16
C TYR A 91 -8.99 19.74 -10.97
N THR A 92 -8.78 20.55 -9.95
CA THR A 92 -7.45 20.99 -9.52
C THR A 92 -7.17 20.59 -8.08
N LYS A 93 -5.94 20.77 -7.60
CA LYS A 93 -5.55 20.48 -6.21
C LYS A 93 -6.12 21.52 -5.25
N GLY A 94 -6.36 21.14 -4.00
CA GLY A 94 -6.72 22.10 -2.96
C GLY A 94 -6.80 21.50 -1.55
N LEU A 95 -6.98 22.35 -0.54
CA LEU A 95 -6.84 21.94 0.87
C LEU A 95 -7.88 20.91 1.33
N CYS A 96 -9.09 20.95 0.76
CA CYS A 96 -10.12 19.95 1.04
C CYS A 96 -9.72 18.53 0.61
N ASP A 97 -8.68 18.35 -0.20
CA ASP A 97 -8.16 17.03 -0.55
C ASP A 97 -7.55 16.31 0.67
N PHE A 98 -7.04 17.04 1.67
CA PHE A 98 -6.58 16.42 2.93
C PHE A 98 -7.74 15.85 3.74
N VAL A 99 -8.91 16.48 3.69
CA VAL A 99 -10.14 15.98 4.34
C VAL A 99 -10.60 14.69 3.65
N PHE A 100 -10.55 14.65 2.32
CA PHE A 100 -10.79 13.44 1.54
C PHE A 100 -9.82 12.32 1.94
N ILE A 101 -8.52 12.60 1.97
CA ILE A 101 -7.49 11.62 2.36
C ILE A 101 -7.73 11.10 3.78
N ALA A 102 -8.02 11.97 4.75
CA ALA A 102 -8.28 11.58 6.13
C ALA A 102 -9.49 10.64 6.24
N TYR A 103 -10.57 10.92 5.50
CA TYR A 103 -11.71 10.02 5.43
C TYR A 103 -11.34 8.67 4.80
N TYR A 104 -10.60 8.67 3.69
CA TYR A 104 -10.24 7.44 3.01
C TYR A 104 -9.21 6.58 3.79
N ILE A 105 -8.46 7.14 4.74
CA ILE A 105 -7.66 6.35 5.70
C ILE A 105 -8.58 5.47 6.58
N VAL A 106 -9.71 6.01 7.02
CA VAL A 106 -10.72 5.27 7.79
C VAL A 106 -11.38 4.21 6.92
N PHE A 107 -11.77 4.58 5.70
CA PHE A 107 -12.32 3.66 4.70
C PHE A 107 -11.36 2.48 4.46
N TRP A 108 -10.07 2.73 4.19
CA TRP A 108 -9.10 1.67 3.94
C TRP A 108 -8.84 0.80 5.17
N SER A 109 -8.93 1.37 6.37
CA SER A 109 -8.85 0.58 7.60
C SER A 109 -10.03 -0.38 7.73
N PHE A 110 -11.26 0.08 7.41
CA PHE A 110 -12.42 -0.81 7.34
C PHE A 110 -12.25 -1.90 6.28
N VAL A 111 -11.96 -1.52 5.03
CA VAL A 111 -11.82 -2.45 3.91
C VAL A 111 -10.77 -3.52 4.21
N ARG A 112 -9.61 -3.11 4.76
CA ARG A 112 -8.54 -4.04 5.16
C ARG A 112 -9.03 -5.09 6.13
N GLN A 113 -9.66 -4.69 7.23
CA GLN A 113 -10.13 -5.63 8.24
C GLN A 113 -11.27 -6.49 7.73
N PHE A 114 -12.20 -5.88 6.96
CA PHE A 114 -13.33 -6.59 6.40
C PHE A 114 -12.87 -7.72 5.46
N VAL A 115 -12.04 -7.38 4.47
CA VAL A 115 -11.50 -8.34 3.50
C VAL A 115 -10.64 -9.40 4.19
N THR A 116 -9.77 -9.00 5.11
CA THR A 116 -8.89 -9.93 5.84
C THR A 116 -9.67 -10.95 6.67
N LEU A 117 -10.63 -10.48 7.47
CA LEU A 117 -11.30 -11.31 8.47
C LEU A 117 -12.50 -12.08 7.91
N TYR A 118 -13.29 -11.47 7.02
CA TYR A 118 -14.55 -12.05 6.54
C TYR A 118 -14.44 -12.68 5.15
N ILE A 119 -13.42 -12.36 4.36
CA ILE A 119 -13.26 -12.93 3.01
C ILE A 119 -12.04 -13.87 2.97
N LEU A 120 -10.85 -13.34 3.24
CA LEU A 120 -9.60 -14.07 3.03
C LEU A 120 -9.33 -15.15 4.08
N ARG A 121 -9.67 -14.90 5.36
CA ARG A 121 -9.47 -15.91 6.42
C ARG A 121 -10.34 -17.15 6.21
N PRO A 122 -11.66 -17.05 5.89
CA PRO A 122 -12.46 -18.21 5.49
C PRO A 122 -11.93 -18.88 4.22
N LEU A 123 -11.53 -18.09 3.21
CA LEU A 123 -10.96 -18.63 1.97
C LEU A 123 -9.70 -19.45 2.22
N GLY A 124 -8.72 -18.91 2.96
CA GLY A 124 -7.48 -19.61 3.28
C GLY A 124 -7.73 -20.94 4.02
N ARG A 125 -8.74 -20.99 4.90
CA ARG A 125 -9.15 -22.23 5.56
C ARG A 125 -9.80 -23.23 4.60
N SER A 126 -10.66 -22.76 3.69
CA SER A 126 -11.28 -23.61 2.68
C SER A 126 -10.25 -24.22 1.72
N LEU A 127 -9.12 -23.53 1.52
CA LEU A 127 -7.96 -24.01 0.76
C LEU A 127 -7.05 -24.95 1.56
N GLY A 128 -7.42 -25.30 2.80
CA GLY A 128 -6.68 -26.25 3.64
C GLY A 128 -5.48 -25.67 4.40
N ILE A 129 -5.29 -24.35 4.40
CA ILE A 129 -4.20 -23.69 5.15
C ILE A 129 -4.49 -23.77 6.65
N LYS A 130 -3.51 -24.18 7.44
CA LYS A 130 -3.63 -24.38 8.90
C LYS A 130 -2.65 -23.50 9.67
N GLY A 131 -2.95 -23.26 10.95
CA GLY A 131 -2.05 -22.59 11.89
C GLY A 131 -1.74 -21.14 11.54
N SER A 132 -0.49 -20.73 11.84
CA SER A 132 0.02 -19.36 11.61
C SER A 132 0.11 -18.99 10.12
N LYS A 133 0.23 -19.97 9.21
CA LYS A 133 0.25 -19.75 7.75
C LYS A 133 -1.02 -19.04 7.24
N VAL A 134 -2.17 -19.21 7.92
CA VAL A 134 -3.42 -18.53 7.55
C VAL A 134 -3.26 -17.01 7.61
N MET A 135 -2.62 -16.48 8.66
CA MET A 135 -2.44 -15.03 8.79
C MET A 135 -1.54 -14.48 7.68
N ARG A 136 -0.46 -15.17 7.35
CA ARG A 136 0.43 -14.81 6.24
C ARG A 136 -0.26 -14.84 4.89
N PHE A 137 -1.07 -15.87 4.66
CA PHE A 137 -1.92 -15.95 3.48
C PHE A 137 -2.89 -14.77 3.41
N THR A 138 -3.53 -14.38 4.52
CA THR A 138 -4.44 -13.23 4.51
C THR A 138 -3.73 -11.89 4.28
N GLU A 139 -2.52 -11.71 4.81
CA GLU A 139 -1.70 -10.52 4.57
C GLU A 139 -1.37 -10.37 3.08
N GLN A 140 -0.90 -11.46 2.43
CA GLN A 140 -0.60 -11.44 1.00
C GLN A 140 -1.87 -11.41 0.14
N GLY A 141 -2.93 -12.09 0.56
CA GLY A 141 -4.23 -12.07 -0.11
C GLY A 141 -4.82 -10.66 -0.14
N TYR A 142 -4.64 -9.87 0.93
CA TYR A 142 -5.07 -8.48 0.95
C TYR A 142 -4.24 -7.63 -0.02
N ALA A 143 -2.93 -7.89 -0.12
CA ALA A 143 -2.09 -7.25 -1.12
C ALA A 143 -2.55 -7.59 -2.56
N VAL A 144 -2.90 -8.85 -2.86
CA VAL A 144 -3.49 -9.21 -4.17
C VAL A 144 -4.80 -8.46 -4.42
N PHE A 145 -5.68 -8.38 -3.42
CA PHE A 145 -6.94 -7.65 -3.52
C PHE A 145 -6.71 -6.16 -3.81
N TYR A 146 -5.90 -5.48 -3.00
CA TYR A 146 -5.67 -4.05 -3.11
C TYR A 146 -4.94 -3.70 -4.41
N PHE A 147 -3.76 -4.29 -4.63
CA PHE A 147 -2.94 -3.99 -5.80
C PHE A 147 -3.59 -4.48 -7.09
N GLY A 148 -4.43 -5.53 -7.04
CA GLY A 148 -5.19 -5.99 -8.19
C GLY A 148 -6.20 -4.94 -8.67
N ILE A 149 -6.95 -4.37 -7.73
CA ILE A 149 -7.92 -3.31 -8.02
C ILE A 149 -7.20 -2.02 -8.42
N MET A 150 -6.24 -1.57 -7.60
CA MET A 150 -5.58 -0.28 -7.79
C MET A 150 -4.58 -0.30 -8.95
N GLY A 151 -3.86 -1.38 -9.18
CA GLY A 151 -3.01 -1.56 -10.36
C GLY A 151 -3.84 -1.56 -11.65
N THR A 152 -5.00 -2.23 -11.67
CA THR A 152 -5.93 -2.19 -12.81
C THR A 152 -6.48 -0.79 -13.02
N ALA A 153 -6.94 -0.12 -11.95
CA ALA A 153 -7.41 1.26 -12.02
C ALA A 153 -6.32 2.22 -12.53
N GLY A 154 -5.08 2.05 -12.08
CA GLY A 154 -3.91 2.80 -12.53
C GLY A 154 -3.64 2.64 -14.02
N ILE A 155 -3.70 1.41 -14.54
CA ILE A 155 -3.59 1.14 -15.98
C ILE A 155 -4.71 1.86 -16.75
N LEU A 156 -5.96 1.78 -16.27
CA LEU A 156 -7.11 2.43 -16.93
C LEU A 156 -7.01 3.96 -16.91
N VAL A 157 -6.51 4.55 -15.82
CA VAL A 157 -6.24 5.99 -15.72
C VAL A 157 -5.10 6.37 -16.67
N MET A 158 -4.00 5.63 -16.67
CA MET A 158 -2.84 5.91 -17.52
C MET A 158 -3.18 5.83 -19.00
N LYS A 159 -4.06 4.91 -19.43
CA LYS A 159 -4.56 4.82 -20.83
C LYS A 159 -5.20 6.10 -21.33
N GLN A 160 -5.74 6.93 -20.43
CA GLN A 160 -6.39 8.18 -20.77
C GLN A 160 -5.41 9.37 -20.77
N LEU A 161 -4.16 9.14 -20.36
CA LEU A 161 -3.12 10.15 -20.32
C LEU A 161 -2.22 10.05 -21.56
N PRO A 162 -1.63 11.17 -22.01
CA PRO A 162 -0.69 11.16 -23.13
C PRO A 162 0.57 10.33 -22.83
N THR A 163 0.83 10.00 -21.55
CA THR A 163 1.94 9.16 -21.11
C THR A 163 1.78 7.68 -21.45
N TRP A 164 0.64 7.23 -21.97
CA TRP A 164 0.45 5.83 -22.37
C TRP A 164 1.33 5.44 -23.59
N TRP A 165 2.18 4.40 -23.55
CA TRP A 165 2.67 3.58 -22.42
C TRP A 165 4.12 3.98 -22.10
N TYR A 166 4.31 4.68 -20.99
CA TYR A 166 5.56 5.31 -20.57
C TYR A 166 6.20 6.18 -21.67
N LYS A 167 5.40 6.99 -22.37
CA LYS A 167 5.89 8.09 -23.22
C LYS A 167 6.31 9.24 -22.31
N THR A 168 7.57 9.21 -21.90
CA THR A 168 8.09 10.01 -20.79
C THR A 168 8.24 11.48 -21.14
N GLU A 169 8.30 11.84 -22.43
CA GLU A 169 8.30 13.21 -22.89
C GLU A 169 7.08 14.00 -22.37
N HIS A 170 5.93 13.33 -22.23
CA HIS A 170 4.69 13.92 -21.72
C HIS A 170 4.68 14.14 -20.21
N PHE A 171 5.71 13.71 -19.48
CA PHE A 171 5.91 14.13 -18.09
C PHE A 171 6.25 15.62 -17.99
N TRP A 172 6.80 16.19 -19.05
CA TRP A 172 7.38 17.53 -19.06
C TRP A 172 6.66 18.47 -20.04
N LEU A 173 6.23 17.95 -21.18
CA LEU A 173 5.47 18.72 -22.16
C LEU A 173 4.14 19.20 -21.56
N GLY A 174 3.88 20.50 -21.69
CA GLY A 174 2.68 21.12 -21.12
C GLY A 174 2.67 21.16 -19.59
N TYR A 175 3.80 20.93 -18.92
CA TYR A 175 3.93 21.20 -17.51
C TYR A 175 3.68 22.70 -17.24
N PRO A 176 2.95 23.06 -16.18
CA PRO A 176 2.39 22.19 -15.13
C PRO A 176 1.01 21.62 -15.46
N HIS A 177 0.83 20.32 -15.15
CA HIS A 177 -0.43 19.60 -15.34
C HIS A 177 -1.43 19.88 -14.21
N ARG A 178 -1.88 21.14 -14.08
CA ARG A 178 -2.75 21.61 -12.98
C ARG A 178 -4.16 21.03 -13.01
N GLU A 179 -4.62 20.62 -14.18
CA GLU A 179 -5.97 20.11 -14.41
C GLU A 179 -5.96 18.59 -14.51
N MET A 180 -6.87 17.96 -13.79
CA MET A 180 -7.00 16.52 -13.68
C MET A 180 -8.42 16.10 -14.03
N THR A 181 -8.55 14.98 -14.75
CA THR A 181 -9.85 14.31 -14.86
C THR A 181 -10.28 13.82 -13.48
N TRP A 182 -11.59 13.66 -13.28
CA TRP A 182 -12.11 13.12 -12.03
C TRP A 182 -11.50 11.76 -11.69
N ARG A 183 -11.24 10.91 -12.71
CA ARG A 183 -10.63 9.59 -12.56
C ARG A 183 -9.20 9.70 -12.06
N LEU A 184 -8.39 10.57 -12.66
CA LEU A 184 -7.01 10.81 -12.25
C LEU A 184 -6.96 11.32 -10.80
N LYS A 185 -7.74 12.36 -10.48
CA LYS A 185 -7.75 12.94 -9.14
C LYS A 185 -8.19 11.93 -8.08
N THR A 186 -9.30 11.22 -8.32
CA THR A 186 -9.83 10.21 -7.38
C THR A 186 -8.81 9.10 -7.17
N TYR A 187 -8.27 8.53 -8.25
CA TYR A 187 -7.27 7.47 -8.19
C TYR A 187 -6.06 7.91 -7.34
N TYR A 188 -5.56 9.12 -7.59
CA TYR A 188 -4.38 9.64 -6.92
C TYR A 188 -4.63 9.87 -5.40
N LEU A 189 -5.76 10.49 -5.04
CA LEU A 189 -6.09 10.75 -3.63
C LEU A 189 -6.40 9.47 -2.85
N VAL A 190 -7.07 8.51 -3.48
CA VAL A 190 -7.37 7.20 -2.88
C VAL A 190 -6.07 6.40 -2.65
N GLN A 191 -5.13 6.43 -3.60
CA GLN A 191 -3.77 5.88 -3.41
C GLN A 191 -3.05 6.56 -2.25
N ALA A 192 -3.05 7.90 -2.22
CA ALA A 192 -2.40 8.65 -1.14
C ALA A 192 -2.97 8.26 0.24
N ALA A 193 -4.29 8.13 0.36
CA ALA A 193 -4.94 7.69 1.58
C ALA A 193 -4.52 6.28 2.00
N TYR A 194 -4.43 5.34 1.06
CA TYR A 194 -3.95 3.99 1.36
C TYR A 194 -2.51 3.98 1.87
N TRP A 195 -1.59 4.69 1.20
CA TRP A 195 -0.19 4.73 1.61
C TRP A 195 0.01 5.43 2.96
N CYS A 196 -0.78 6.47 3.25
CA CYS A 196 -0.85 7.06 4.59
C CYS A 196 -1.35 6.06 5.63
N GLN A 197 -2.40 5.30 5.30
CA GLN A 197 -2.96 4.27 6.16
C GLN A 197 -1.95 3.14 6.46
N GLN A 198 -1.22 2.67 5.44
CA GLN A 198 -0.14 1.69 5.60
C GLN A 198 1.02 2.25 6.44
N ALA A 199 1.41 3.50 6.24
CA ALA A 199 2.44 4.14 7.04
C ALA A 199 2.04 4.26 8.53
N ILE A 200 0.77 4.55 8.84
CA ILE A 200 0.25 4.54 10.22
C ILE A 200 0.34 3.14 10.83
N ILE A 201 -0.09 2.10 10.09
CA ILE A 201 0.02 0.70 10.54
C ILE A 201 1.47 0.34 10.87
N LEU A 202 2.40 0.73 9.98
CA LEU A 202 3.83 0.45 10.12
C LEU A 202 4.44 1.20 11.31
N ALA A 203 4.15 2.49 11.44
CA ALA A 203 4.67 3.35 12.51
C ALA A 203 4.19 2.89 13.90
N LEU A 204 2.92 2.48 14.00
CA LEU A 204 2.34 1.94 15.23
C LEU A 204 2.72 0.49 15.50
N LYS A 205 3.53 -0.15 14.63
CA LYS A 205 3.95 -1.56 14.73
C LYS A 205 2.78 -2.51 15.00
N ILE A 206 1.65 -2.24 14.37
CA ILE A 206 0.42 -3.04 14.50
C ILE A 206 0.64 -4.45 13.92
N GLU A 207 1.50 -4.53 12.90
CA GLU A 207 2.02 -5.77 12.32
C GLU A 207 3.39 -6.11 12.93
N LYS A 208 3.68 -7.40 13.09
CA LYS A 208 4.98 -7.89 13.59
C LYS A 208 6.08 -7.40 12.62
N PRO A 209 7.11 -6.69 13.11
CA PRO A 209 8.21 -6.23 12.25
C PRO A 209 8.86 -7.39 11.49
N ARG A 210 9.12 -7.17 10.20
CA ARG A 210 9.78 -8.13 9.31
C ARG A 210 11.31 -7.99 9.39
N LYS A 211 12.05 -8.96 8.85
CA LYS A 211 13.54 -8.91 8.80
C LYS A 211 14.05 -7.69 8.00
N ASP A 212 13.28 -7.23 7.03
CA ASP A 212 13.52 -6.05 6.16
C ASP A 212 12.79 -4.79 6.64
N PHE A 213 12.54 -4.64 7.95
CA PHE A 213 11.73 -3.54 8.49
C PHE A 213 12.34 -2.15 8.22
N LYS A 214 13.68 -2.01 8.26
CA LYS A 214 14.34 -0.72 8.05
C LYS A 214 14.18 -0.25 6.60
N GLU A 215 14.36 -1.17 5.66
CA GLU A 215 14.20 -0.95 4.23
C GLU A 215 12.75 -0.65 3.89
N LEU A 216 11.80 -1.34 4.54
CA LEU A 216 10.38 -1.07 4.40
C LEU A 216 9.99 0.31 4.95
N VAL A 217 10.55 0.76 6.07
CA VAL A 217 10.35 2.11 6.60
C VAL A 217 10.94 3.16 5.65
N ALA A 218 12.17 2.96 5.16
CA ALA A 218 12.78 3.84 4.19
C ALA A 218 11.93 3.96 2.91
N HIS A 219 11.42 2.83 2.42
CA HIS A 219 10.47 2.79 1.31
C HIS A 219 9.22 3.64 1.58
N HIS A 220 8.59 3.52 2.75
CA HIS A 220 7.39 4.30 3.06
C HIS A 220 7.67 5.81 3.12
N ILE A 221 8.82 6.23 3.67
CA ILE A 221 9.24 7.64 3.66
C ILE A 221 9.37 8.14 2.23
N VAL A 222 10.08 7.39 1.37
CA VAL A 222 10.28 7.76 -0.04
C VAL A 222 8.96 7.77 -0.81
N THR A 223 8.11 6.78 -0.61
CA THR A 223 6.81 6.68 -1.27
C THR A 223 5.90 7.83 -0.88
N LEU A 224 5.75 8.14 0.42
CA LEU A 224 4.95 9.30 0.85
C LEU A 224 5.52 10.63 0.34
N TRP A 225 6.84 10.76 0.29
CA TRP A 225 7.50 11.92 -0.31
C TRP A 225 7.14 12.05 -1.80
N LEU A 226 7.28 10.98 -2.59
CA LEU A 226 6.95 10.98 -4.01
C LEU A 226 5.48 11.28 -4.27
N ILE A 227 4.57 10.71 -3.49
CA ILE A 227 3.13 10.95 -3.60
C ILE A 227 2.80 12.42 -3.29
N GLY A 228 3.27 12.92 -2.15
CA GLY A 228 3.01 14.28 -1.70
C GLY A 228 3.57 15.32 -2.67
N TRP A 229 4.84 15.19 -3.06
CA TRP A 229 5.48 16.14 -3.96
C TRP A 229 4.99 16.04 -5.40
N SER A 230 4.72 14.85 -5.94
CA SER A 230 4.22 14.78 -7.31
C SER A 230 2.76 15.24 -7.45
N TYR A 231 1.94 15.15 -6.40
CA TYR A 231 0.64 15.85 -6.37
C TYR A 231 0.83 17.37 -6.19
N GLY A 232 1.65 17.77 -5.20
CA GLY A 232 1.87 19.17 -4.84
C GLY A 232 2.51 19.99 -5.96
N LEU A 233 3.39 19.39 -6.76
CA LEU A 233 4.07 20.02 -7.90
C LEU A 233 3.34 19.82 -9.23
N SER A 234 2.12 19.29 -9.25
CA SER A 234 1.39 19.02 -10.50
C SER A 234 2.13 18.06 -11.46
N LEU A 235 2.92 17.12 -10.90
CA LEU A 235 3.65 16.05 -11.61
C LEU A 235 2.91 14.71 -11.52
N THR A 236 1.57 14.74 -11.49
CA THR A 236 0.72 13.55 -11.29
C THR A 236 0.96 12.48 -12.36
N TYR A 237 1.40 12.88 -13.56
CA TYR A 237 1.72 11.97 -14.66
C TYR A 237 2.92 11.06 -14.36
N ILE A 238 3.96 11.60 -13.72
CA ILE A 238 5.08 10.80 -13.21
C ILE A 238 4.57 9.91 -12.07
N GLY A 239 3.79 10.48 -11.14
CA GLY A 239 3.25 9.75 -10.00
C GLY A 239 2.41 8.53 -10.40
N VAL A 240 1.49 8.66 -11.35
CA VAL A 240 0.71 7.54 -11.89
C VAL A 240 1.60 6.48 -12.54
N SER A 241 2.62 6.91 -13.29
CA SER A 241 3.57 5.98 -13.93
C SER A 241 4.35 5.17 -12.90
N VAL A 242 4.78 5.79 -11.80
CA VAL A 242 5.43 5.11 -10.67
C VAL A 242 4.44 4.16 -9.97
N PHE A 243 3.22 4.62 -9.63
CA PHE A 243 2.19 3.76 -9.01
C PHE A 243 1.94 2.49 -9.84
N VAL A 244 1.77 2.63 -11.16
CA VAL A 244 1.53 1.49 -12.06
C VAL A 244 2.69 0.49 -12.04
N THR A 245 3.95 0.96 -12.06
CA THR A 245 5.10 0.03 -11.95
C THR A 245 5.10 -0.73 -10.62
N MET A 246 4.74 -0.05 -9.53
CA MET A 246 4.81 -0.62 -8.20
C MET A 246 3.67 -1.61 -7.96
N ASP A 247 2.44 -1.15 -8.10
CA ASP A 247 1.26 -1.94 -7.75
C ASP A 247 1.13 -3.18 -8.63
N VAL A 248 1.32 -3.05 -9.95
CA VAL A 248 1.15 -4.18 -10.86
C VAL A 248 2.15 -5.28 -10.54
N SER A 249 3.41 -4.95 -10.23
CA SER A 249 4.41 -5.95 -9.84
C SER A 249 4.11 -6.59 -8.47
N ASP A 250 3.54 -5.83 -7.53
CA ASP A 250 3.17 -6.33 -6.20
C ASP A 250 2.00 -7.33 -6.24
N VAL A 251 1.10 -7.22 -7.23
CA VAL A 251 0.07 -8.25 -7.47
C VAL A 251 0.72 -9.62 -7.72
N PHE A 252 1.71 -9.69 -8.61
CA PHE A 252 2.36 -10.95 -8.95
C PHE A 252 3.21 -11.48 -7.79
N LEU A 253 3.89 -10.60 -7.04
CA LEU A 253 4.61 -10.98 -5.82
C LEU A 253 3.68 -11.62 -4.79
N ALA A 254 2.59 -10.93 -4.47
CA ALA A 254 1.63 -11.37 -3.47
C ALA A 254 0.91 -12.64 -3.92
N PHE A 255 0.56 -12.75 -5.20
CA PHE A 255 -0.05 -13.93 -5.78
C PHE A 255 0.87 -15.15 -5.72
N ALA A 256 2.15 -15.01 -6.09
CA ALA A 256 3.12 -16.10 -6.02
C ALA A 256 3.27 -16.63 -4.58
N LYS A 257 3.25 -15.74 -3.58
CA LYS A 257 3.25 -16.14 -2.16
C LYS A 257 1.96 -16.83 -1.73
N CYS A 258 0.80 -16.32 -2.15
CA CYS A 258 -0.49 -16.97 -1.89
C CYS A 258 -0.51 -18.41 -2.41
N VAL A 259 -0.04 -18.63 -3.65
CA VAL A 259 0.06 -19.99 -4.22
C VAL A 259 1.02 -20.84 -3.40
N ASN A 260 2.18 -20.32 -3.00
CA ASN A 260 3.13 -21.03 -2.15
C ASN A 260 2.51 -21.46 -0.81
N TYR A 261 1.74 -20.59 -0.15
CA TYR A 261 1.07 -20.93 1.11
C TYR A 261 -0.01 -22.00 0.98
N VAL A 262 -0.64 -22.12 -0.20
CA VAL A 262 -1.64 -23.15 -0.48
C VAL A 262 -0.96 -24.46 -0.86
N ASN A 263 -0.03 -24.40 -1.81
CA ASN A 263 0.71 -25.56 -2.29
C ASN A 263 2.06 -25.15 -2.88
N GLU A 264 3.14 -25.52 -2.20
CA GLU A 264 4.50 -25.18 -2.56
C GLU A 264 4.90 -25.74 -3.94
N ALA A 265 4.37 -26.90 -4.34
CA ALA A 265 4.66 -27.54 -5.63
C ALA A 265 4.20 -26.71 -6.84
N TRP A 266 3.16 -25.87 -6.68
CA TRP A 266 2.64 -25.01 -7.74
C TRP A 266 3.24 -23.59 -7.72
N SER A 267 4.17 -23.31 -6.80
CA SER A 267 4.71 -21.95 -6.61
C SER A 267 5.72 -21.52 -7.68
N GLY A 268 6.31 -22.48 -8.40
CA GLY A 268 7.34 -22.22 -9.42
C GLY A 268 6.87 -21.30 -10.56
N PRO A 269 5.82 -21.65 -11.33
CA PRO A 269 5.39 -20.83 -12.47
C PRO A 269 4.96 -19.40 -12.08
N PRO A 270 4.14 -19.17 -11.04
CA PRO A 270 3.82 -17.81 -10.59
C PRO A 270 5.06 -17.03 -10.14
N PHE A 271 6.03 -17.68 -9.49
CA PHE A 271 7.29 -17.04 -9.09
C PHE A 271 8.11 -16.62 -10.32
N ALA A 272 8.22 -17.45 -11.35
CA ALA A 272 8.92 -17.09 -12.58
C ALA A 272 8.27 -15.89 -13.30
N VAL A 273 6.93 -15.89 -13.43
CA VAL A 273 6.19 -14.76 -13.99
C VAL A 273 6.43 -13.49 -13.16
N PHE A 274 6.37 -13.61 -11.83
CA PHE A 274 6.67 -12.52 -10.92
C PHE A 274 8.06 -11.92 -11.16
N VAL A 275 9.11 -12.74 -11.30
CA VAL A 275 10.47 -12.25 -11.58
C VAL A 275 10.50 -11.44 -12.88
N CYS A 276 9.93 -11.96 -13.97
CA CYS A 276 9.88 -11.25 -15.25
C CYS A 276 9.15 -9.91 -15.15
N VAL A 277 7.99 -9.90 -14.49
CA VAL A 277 7.17 -8.69 -14.29
C VAL A 277 7.91 -7.67 -13.40
N TRP A 278 8.55 -8.12 -12.32
CA TRP A 278 9.36 -7.27 -11.45
C TRP A 278 10.50 -6.63 -12.22
N THR A 279 11.28 -7.41 -12.98
CA THR A 279 12.40 -6.88 -13.77
C THR A 279 11.95 -5.83 -14.77
N TYR A 280 10.83 -6.06 -15.47
CA TYR A 280 10.30 -5.10 -16.44
C TYR A 280 9.76 -3.82 -15.76
N LEU A 281 8.86 -3.97 -14.78
CA LEU A 281 8.19 -2.83 -14.16
C LEU A 281 9.09 -2.08 -13.16
N ARG A 282 9.71 -2.79 -12.21
CA ARG A 282 10.48 -2.17 -11.12
C ARG A 282 11.85 -1.70 -11.56
N HIS A 283 12.43 -2.23 -12.64
CA HIS A 283 13.76 -1.84 -13.09
C HIS A 283 13.74 -1.17 -14.46
N TYR A 284 13.34 -1.86 -15.53
CA TYR A 284 13.41 -1.27 -16.86
C TYR A 284 12.57 0.02 -16.97
N LEU A 285 11.30 0.00 -16.55
CA LEU A 285 10.44 1.19 -16.61
C LEU A 285 10.82 2.26 -15.58
N ASN A 286 11.29 1.87 -14.39
CA ASN A 286 11.75 2.84 -13.40
C ASN A 286 13.03 3.57 -13.87
N ILE A 287 13.99 2.85 -14.46
CA ILE A 287 15.18 3.43 -15.10
C ILE A 287 14.78 4.33 -16.26
N LYS A 288 13.76 3.96 -17.05
CA LYS A 288 13.21 4.84 -18.10
C LYS A 288 12.66 6.14 -17.53
N ILE A 289 11.95 6.11 -16.40
CA ILE A 289 11.48 7.32 -15.70
C ILE A 289 12.67 8.15 -15.21
N LEU A 290 13.67 7.53 -14.58
CA LEU A 290 14.89 8.23 -14.12
C LEU A 290 15.64 8.90 -15.26
N TYR A 291 15.81 8.19 -16.38
CA TYR A 291 16.41 8.71 -17.59
C TYR A 291 15.66 9.93 -18.12
N SER A 292 14.33 9.89 -18.08
CA SER A 292 13.49 11.03 -18.45
C SER A 292 13.69 12.23 -17.53
N VAL A 293 13.72 12.05 -16.20
CA VAL A 293 14.04 13.14 -15.27
C VAL A 293 15.43 13.72 -15.55
N TYR A 294 16.40 12.87 -15.91
CA TYR A 294 17.74 13.34 -16.19
C TYR A 294 17.88 14.05 -17.55
N THR A 295 17.21 13.60 -18.60
CA THR A 295 17.44 14.09 -19.97
C THR A 295 16.34 15.00 -20.51
N GLU A 296 15.11 14.85 -20.03
CA GLU A 296 13.93 15.49 -20.60
C GLU A 296 13.36 16.61 -19.73
N PHE A 297 13.91 16.86 -18.54
CA PHE A 297 13.48 17.95 -17.64
C PHE A 297 13.44 19.32 -18.34
N GLU A 298 14.34 19.57 -19.30
CA GLU A 298 14.40 20.84 -20.04
C GLU A 298 13.25 21.01 -21.05
N LYS A 299 12.46 19.96 -21.31
CA LYS A 299 11.23 20.04 -22.11
C LYS A 299 10.10 20.78 -21.38
N ILE A 300 10.24 21.04 -20.07
CA ILE A 300 9.35 21.97 -19.36
C ILE A 300 9.46 23.35 -20.03
N PRO A 301 8.32 24.04 -20.27
CA PRO A 301 8.33 25.38 -20.85
C PRO A 301 9.31 26.31 -20.12
N TRP A 302 10.03 27.12 -20.90
CA TRP A 302 11.13 27.94 -20.38
C TRP A 302 10.67 28.87 -19.25
N GLU A 303 9.50 29.50 -19.40
CA GLU A 303 8.88 30.39 -18.43
C GLU A 303 8.63 29.74 -17.06
N GLU A 304 8.34 28.44 -17.00
CA GLU A 304 8.11 27.69 -15.76
C GLU A 304 9.42 27.30 -15.05
N ARG A 305 10.57 27.45 -15.73
CA ARG A 305 11.90 27.09 -15.20
C ARG A 305 12.72 28.28 -14.68
N GLN A 306 12.22 29.51 -14.78
CA GLN A 306 12.99 30.71 -14.45
C GLN A 306 12.90 31.14 -12.99
N VAL A 307 11.77 30.92 -12.34
CA VAL A 307 11.47 31.49 -11.02
C VAL A 307 11.07 30.39 -10.04
N PHE A 308 11.68 30.43 -8.86
CA PHE A 308 11.26 29.64 -7.72
C PHE A 308 10.36 30.51 -6.82
N ASP A 309 9.05 30.36 -7.00
CA ASP A 309 8.03 31.06 -6.21
C ASP A 309 6.88 30.09 -5.85
N PRO A 310 7.07 29.30 -4.77
CA PRO A 310 6.09 28.34 -4.27
C PRO A 310 4.69 28.91 -4.02
N LEU A 311 4.58 30.18 -3.61
CA LEU A 311 3.30 30.79 -3.26
C LEU A 311 2.42 31.03 -4.50
N ASN A 312 3.05 31.19 -5.66
CA ASN A 312 2.38 31.35 -6.95
C ASN A 312 2.43 30.07 -7.81
N ASP A 313 2.67 28.91 -7.18
CA ASP A 313 2.76 27.60 -7.84
C ASP A 313 3.82 27.51 -8.95
N LYS A 314 4.94 28.22 -8.77
CA LYS A 314 6.12 28.18 -9.65
C LYS A 314 7.29 27.50 -8.95
N TRP A 315 7.69 26.34 -9.47
CA TRP A 315 8.62 25.47 -8.77
C TRP A 315 9.86 25.10 -9.60
N MET A 316 9.75 24.92 -10.91
CA MET A 316 10.65 24.06 -11.71
C MET A 316 11.99 24.66 -12.12
N VAL A 317 12.66 25.37 -11.21
CA VAL A 317 14.05 25.80 -11.42
C VAL A 317 15.01 24.61 -11.48
N GLY A 318 16.21 24.81 -12.04
CA GLY A 318 17.12 23.72 -12.42
C GLY A 318 17.47 22.72 -11.30
N TRP A 319 17.54 23.15 -10.04
CA TRP A 319 17.84 22.23 -8.93
C TRP A 319 16.67 21.30 -8.57
N MET A 320 15.43 21.64 -8.92
CA MET A 320 14.26 20.78 -8.69
C MET A 320 14.34 19.46 -9.44
N LYS A 321 15.10 19.41 -10.55
CA LYS A 321 15.43 18.18 -11.24
C LYS A 321 15.97 17.12 -10.27
N TRP A 322 16.87 17.51 -9.37
CA TRP A 322 17.46 16.60 -8.38
C TRP A 322 16.49 16.27 -7.24
N GLN A 323 15.60 17.19 -6.89
CA GLN A 323 14.52 16.94 -5.92
C GLN A 323 13.55 15.86 -6.42
N ILE A 324 13.33 15.78 -7.74
CA ILE A 324 12.52 14.72 -8.38
C ILE A 324 13.36 13.44 -8.57
N PHE A 325 14.61 13.57 -9.04
CA PHE A 325 15.47 12.43 -9.36
C PHE A 325 15.85 11.61 -8.13
N ALA A 326 16.32 12.27 -7.06
CA ALA A 326 16.86 11.60 -5.87
C ALA A 326 15.88 10.61 -5.21
N PRO A 327 14.61 10.93 -4.93
CA PRO A 327 13.69 9.97 -4.32
C PRO A 327 13.31 8.82 -5.27
N ILE A 328 13.19 9.04 -6.57
CA ILE A 328 12.96 7.95 -7.54
C ILE A 328 14.21 7.04 -7.60
N PHE A 329 15.40 7.62 -7.53
CA PHE A 329 16.65 6.86 -7.51
C PHE A 329 16.80 6.05 -6.22
N LEU A 330 16.46 6.63 -5.07
CA LEU A 330 16.44 5.91 -3.80
C LEU A 330 15.42 4.75 -3.83
N LEU A 331 14.25 4.97 -4.44
CA LEU A 331 13.27 3.93 -4.67
C LEU A 331 13.83 2.80 -5.55
N GLN A 332 14.58 3.12 -6.61
CA GLN A 332 15.28 2.16 -7.44
C GLN A 332 16.34 1.37 -6.65
N CYS A 333 17.11 2.00 -5.77
CA CYS A 333 18.08 1.33 -4.91
C CYS A 333 17.41 0.32 -3.97
N ILE A 334 16.27 0.69 -3.36
CA ILE A 334 15.51 -0.22 -2.50
C ILE A 334 14.94 -1.39 -3.33
N ASN A 335 14.43 -1.12 -4.54
CA ASN A 335 13.96 -2.18 -5.44
C ASN A 335 15.10 -3.13 -5.83
N LEU A 336 16.32 -2.64 -6.04
CA LEU A 336 17.49 -3.48 -6.32
C LEU A 336 17.89 -4.34 -5.12
N PHE A 337 17.79 -3.81 -3.90
CA PHE A 337 17.99 -4.60 -2.69
C PHE A 337 17.04 -5.80 -2.63
N TRP A 338 15.73 -5.58 -2.84
CA TRP A 338 14.76 -6.69 -2.87
C TRP A 338 14.98 -7.61 -4.07
N TYR A 339 15.38 -7.07 -5.23
CA TYR A 339 15.70 -7.87 -6.40
C TYR A 339 16.88 -8.81 -6.17
N PHE A 340 17.92 -8.36 -5.46
CA PHE A 340 19.01 -9.22 -5.02
C PHE A 340 18.50 -10.39 -4.18
N LEU A 341 17.57 -10.16 -3.25
CA LEU A 341 16.96 -11.23 -2.46
C LEU A 341 16.14 -12.19 -3.33
N ILE A 342 15.41 -11.68 -4.31
CA ILE A 342 14.62 -12.49 -5.26
C ILE A 342 15.53 -13.37 -6.11
N CYS A 343 16.59 -12.79 -6.71
CA CYS A 343 17.58 -13.53 -7.49
C CYS A 343 18.28 -14.59 -6.63
N ARG A 344 18.63 -14.28 -5.38
CA ARG A 344 19.21 -15.26 -4.44
C ARG A 344 18.28 -16.45 -4.21
N ILE A 345 16.98 -16.20 -4.09
CA ILE A 345 15.97 -17.27 -3.95
C ILE A 345 15.87 -18.08 -5.25
N MET A 346 15.84 -17.42 -6.40
CA MET A 346 15.78 -18.05 -7.72
C MET A 346 16.98 -18.97 -7.96
N VAL A 347 18.20 -18.51 -7.67
CA VAL A 347 19.43 -19.31 -7.78
C VAL A 347 19.36 -20.52 -6.84
N ARG A 348 18.84 -20.35 -5.62
CA ARG A 348 18.68 -21.47 -4.68
C ARG A 348 17.72 -22.54 -5.23
N ILE A 349 16.61 -22.13 -5.82
CA ILE A 349 15.62 -23.04 -6.40
C ILE A 349 16.22 -23.79 -7.60
N VAL A 350 16.95 -23.09 -8.49
CA VAL A 350 17.48 -23.67 -9.73
C VAL A 350 18.70 -24.56 -9.50
N LEU A 351 19.63 -24.17 -8.62
CA LEU A 351 20.90 -24.88 -8.46
C LEU A 351 20.87 -25.99 -7.40
N PHE A 352 20.06 -25.85 -6.35
CA PHE A 352 20.19 -26.71 -5.18
C PHE A 352 19.03 -27.69 -4.96
N ASP A 353 17.93 -27.61 -5.72
CA ASP A 353 16.71 -28.43 -5.53
C ASP A 353 16.18 -28.46 -4.07
N VAL A 354 16.67 -27.55 -3.19
CA VAL A 354 16.26 -27.39 -1.79
C VAL A 354 15.00 -26.53 -1.75
N ALA A 355 13.97 -26.99 -2.45
CA ALA A 355 12.60 -26.57 -2.26
C ALA A 355 11.83 -27.53 -1.32
N LYS A 356 12.51 -28.54 -0.74
CA LYS A 356 11.81 -29.65 -0.08
C LYS A 356 11.87 -29.77 1.45
N ASP A 357 12.78 -29.15 2.21
CA ASP A 357 12.84 -29.51 3.65
C ASP A 357 13.04 -28.41 4.70
N ASP A 358 13.56 -27.22 4.39
CA ASP A 358 13.98 -26.29 5.48
C ASP A 358 13.29 -24.92 5.52
N ARG A 359 12.30 -24.65 4.66
CA ARG A 359 11.78 -23.28 4.50
C ARG A 359 10.39 -23.01 5.07
N SER A 360 9.73 -24.00 5.67
CA SER A 360 8.45 -23.74 6.37
C SER A 360 8.60 -23.28 7.82
N ASP A 361 9.79 -23.40 8.44
CA ASP A 361 10.01 -23.08 9.86
C ASP A 361 10.76 -21.75 10.12
N ASP A 362 11.29 -21.11 9.09
CA ASP A 362 12.21 -19.97 9.25
C ASP A 362 11.54 -18.59 9.43
N GLU A 363 10.21 -18.58 9.57
CA GLU A 363 9.47 -17.39 10.03
C GLU A 363 9.20 -17.38 11.55
N ASP A 364 9.54 -18.45 12.29
CA ASP A 364 9.36 -18.52 13.75
C ASP A 364 10.53 -19.15 14.54
N SER A 365 11.62 -19.58 13.91
CA SER A 365 12.84 -20.04 14.60
C SER A 365 13.69 -18.85 15.09
N SER A 366 13.36 -18.37 16.28
CA SER A 366 14.35 -17.77 17.18
C SER A 366 15.35 -18.86 17.58
N GLU A 367 16.61 -18.79 17.14
CA GLU A 367 17.83 -19.12 17.90
C GLU A 367 19.10 -19.06 17.02
N GLU A 368 20.23 -18.87 17.70
CA GLU A 368 21.54 -18.46 17.22
C GLU A 368 22.16 -19.36 16.15
N VAL A 369 22.69 -18.77 15.07
CA VAL A 369 23.78 -19.39 14.31
C VAL A 369 25.06 -19.21 15.12
N LYS A 370 25.33 -20.13 16.05
CA LYS A 370 26.70 -20.38 16.51
C LYS A 370 27.47 -21.01 15.37
N LEU A 371 28.52 -20.31 14.93
CA LEU A 371 29.49 -20.80 13.98
C LEU A 371 30.17 -22.05 14.55
N VAL A 372 29.90 -23.21 13.95
CA VAL A 372 30.71 -24.41 14.10
C VAL A 372 31.91 -24.28 13.16
N GLY A 373 33.04 -23.90 13.73
CA GLY A 373 34.39 -24.28 13.33
C GLY A 373 35.14 -24.40 14.66
N ASP A 374 35.66 -25.55 15.06
CA ASP A 374 36.71 -26.26 14.35
C ASP A 374 36.71 -27.73 14.79
N ALA A 375 37.12 -28.58 13.86
CA ALA A 375 37.28 -30.01 14.08
C ALA A 375 38.53 -30.29 14.92
N ASP A 376 38.37 -31.24 15.84
CA ASP A 376 39.31 -32.32 16.15
C ASP A 376 40.77 -32.14 15.66
N LYS A 377 41.65 -31.81 16.61
CA LYS A 377 43.03 -32.31 16.59
C LYS A 377 43.33 -32.95 17.94
N THR A 378 43.10 -34.25 17.98
CA THR A 378 43.73 -35.14 18.94
C THR A 378 45.01 -35.69 18.30
N GLN A 379 46.13 -35.56 19.02
CA GLN A 379 47.54 -35.93 18.73
C GLN A 379 48.42 -34.90 18.03
#